data_AF-A0A0V0HUU1-F1
#
_entry.id   AF-A0A0V0HUU1-F1
#
_cell.length_a   1.000
_cell.length_b   1.000
_cell.length_c   1.000
_cell.angle_alpha   90.00
_cell.angle_beta   90.00
_cell.angle_gamma   90.00
#
_symmetry.space_group_name_H-M   'P 1'
#
loop_
_entity.id
_entity.type
_entity.pdbx_description
1 polymer ?
#
loop_
_entity_poly.entity_id
_entity_poly.type
_entity_poly.pdbx_seq_one_letter_code
_entity_poly.pdbx_strand_id
1 'polypeptide(L)'
;MIDEINTNNREDILRFCNIYVDLDFQVCDGKMLWVDRLGFDVRFRSPLNDVFEARIPFPREVTDEKGAKSSFNCMSQFAWEVEKNFHGADFEKVKQVKKMEHRGL
;
A
#
# COMPACT_ATOMS: atom_id res chain seq x y z
N MET A 1 -3.32 10.51 11.44
CA MET A 1 -3.63 9.34 10.62
C MET A 1 -2.39 8.59 10.13
N ILE A 2 -1.47 9.19 9.37
CA ILE A 2 -0.31 8.47 8.79
C ILE A 2 0.57 7.80 9.85
N ASP A 3 0.96 8.54 10.91
CA ASP A 3 1.81 7.98 11.99
C ASP A 3 1.12 6.84 12.75
N GLU A 4 -0.19 6.98 12.95
CA GLU A 4 -1.03 5.94 13.57
C GLU A 4 -1.03 4.67 12.72
N ILE A 5 -1.24 4.78 11.41
CA ILE A 5 -1.21 3.67 10.46
C ILE A 5 0.19 3.04 10.38
N ASN A 6 1.24 3.84 10.30
CA ASN A 6 2.61 3.34 10.24
C ASN A 6 3.03 2.61 11.53
N THR A 7 2.48 2.99 12.67
CA THR A 7 2.78 2.37 13.97
C THR A 7 1.94 1.10 14.18
N ASN A 8 0.63 1.16 13.90
CA ASN A 8 -0.32 0.12 14.30
C ASN A 8 -0.71 -0.84 13.18
N ASN A 9 -0.59 -0.42 11.91
CA ASN A 9 -1.09 -1.15 10.73
C ASN A 9 0.02 -1.44 9.72
N ARG A 10 1.27 -1.57 10.18
CA ARG A 10 2.41 -1.83 9.30
C ARG A 10 2.24 -3.10 8.47
N GLU A 11 1.66 -4.16 9.04
CA GLU A 11 1.39 -5.40 8.29
C GLU A 11 0.42 -5.19 7.14
N ASP A 12 -0.60 -4.35 7.31
CA ASP A 12 -1.54 -4.01 6.24
C ASP A 12 -0.84 -3.24 5.11
N ILE A 13 0.08 -2.33 5.43
CA ILE A 13 0.88 -1.61 4.42
C ILE A 13 1.70 -2.60 3.59
N LEU A 14 2.35 -3.57 4.23
CA LEU A 14 3.12 -4.60 3.51
C LEU A 14 2.20 -5.44 2.62
N ARG A 15 1.05 -5.86 3.15
CA ARG A 15 0.05 -6.62 2.39
C ARG A 15 -0.45 -5.82 1.20
N PHE A 16 -0.67 -4.52 1.36
CA PHE A 16 -1.07 -3.64 0.26
C PHE A 16 -0.04 -3.60 -0.84
N CYS A 17 1.25 -3.50 -0.49
CA CYS A 17 2.29 -3.51 -1.50
C CYS A 17 2.31 -4.85 -2.27
N ASN A 18 2.14 -5.99 -1.60
CA ASN A 18 2.17 -7.30 -2.25
C ASN A 18 0.89 -7.62 -3.06
N ILE A 19 -0.27 -7.10 -2.63
CA ILE A 19 -1.58 -7.41 -3.23
C ILE A 19 -1.97 -6.38 -4.29
N TYR A 20 -1.88 -5.08 -3.99
CA TYR A 20 -2.37 -4.01 -4.86
C TYR A 20 -1.35 -3.50 -5.87
N VAL A 21 -0.06 -3.81 -5.71
CA VAL A 21 1.00 -3.39 -6.64
C VAL A 21 1.50 -4.59 -7.43
N ASP A 22 1.73 -4.40 -8.72
CA ASP A 22 2.23 -5.43 -9.63
C ASP A 22 3.75 -5.55 -9.47
N LEU A 23 4.17 -6.38 -8.51
CA LEU A 23 5.56 -6.61 -8.14
C LEU A 23 5.98 -8.04 -8.50
N ASP A 24 7.24 -8.18 -8.92
CA ASP A 24 7.92 -9.46 -9.17
C ASP A 24 8.73 -9.96 -7.96
N PHE A 25 8.64 -9.25 -6.83
CA PHE A 25 9.30 -9.58 -5.57
C PHE A 25 8.37 -9.41 -4.36
N GLN A 26 8.72 -10.05 -3.25
CA GLN A 26 8.04 -9.86 -1.96
C GLN A 26 8.63 -8.67 -1.20
N VAL A 27 7.78 -7.77 -0.73
CA VAL A 27 8.20 -6.58 0.01
C VAL A 27 8.67 -6.95 1.42
N CYS A 28 9.82 -6.40 1.84
CA CYS A 28 10.41 -6.67 3.16
C CYS A 28 10.03 -5.62 4.22
N ASP A 29 9.82 -4.37 3.80
CA ASP A 29 9.50 -3.26 4.66
C ASP A 29 8.76 -2.17 3.87
N GLY A 30 7.95 -1.36 4.54
CA GLY A 30 7.18 -0.32 3.91
C GLY A 30 6.53 0.63 4.91
N LYS A 31 6.21 1.83 4.43
CA LYS A 31 5.49 2.87 5.17
C LYS A 31 4.62 3.70 4.24
N MET A 32 3.55 4.23 4.77
CA MET A 32 2.74 5.27 4.13
C MET A 32 3.48 6.61 4.23
N LEU A 33 3.56 7.32 3.11
CA LEU A 33 4.17 8.66 3.02
C LEU A 33 3.12 9.76 3.11
N TRP A 34 2.01 9.59 2.39
CA TRP A 34 0.98 10.60 2.24
C TRP A 34 -0.38 9.96 1.97
N VAL A 35 -1.45 10.68 2.31
CA VAL A 35 -2.84 10.30 2.01
C VAL A 35 -3.61 11.53 1.57
N ASP A 36 -4.44 11.39 0.55
CA ASP A 36 -5.39 12.40 0.10
C ASP A 36 -6.74 11.75 -0.26
N ARG A 37 -7.66 12.53 -0.84
CA ARG A 37 -9.02 12.08 -1.17
C ARG A 37 -9.09 10.92 -2.18
N LEU A 38 -8.03 10.66 -2.95
CA LEU A 38 -8.00 9.64 -4.00
C LEU A 38 -7.23 8.37 -3.61
N GLY A 39 -6.50 8.37 -2.49
CA GLY A 39 -5.67 7.24 -2.10
C GLY A 39 -4.45 7.67 -1.29
N PHE A 40 -3.41 6.84 -1.34
CA PHE A 40 -2.22 7.05 -0.53
C PHE A 40 -0.94 6.61 -1.27
N ASP A 41 0.15 7.28 -0.92
CA ASP A 41 1.49 6.99 -1.42
C ASP A 41 2.23 6.13 -0.40
N VAL A 42 2.85 5.04 -0.87
CA VAL A 42 3.66 4.14 -0.06
C VAL A 42 5.09 4.14 -0.53
N ARG A 43 6.02 4.01 0.42
CA ARG A 43 7.43 3.71 0.14
C ARG A 43 7.76 2.35 0.72
N PHE A 44 8.37 1.48 -0.07
CA PHE A 44 8.68 0.12 0.34
C PHE A 44 10.04 -0.35 -0.19
N ARG A 45 10.55 -1.44 0.39
CA ARG A 45 11.86 -2.02 0.09
C ARG A 45 11.72 -3.43 -0.45
N SER A 46 12.48 -3.72 -1.52
CA SER A 46 12.67 -5.09 -2.01
C SER A 46 13.65 -5.87 -1.13
N PRO A 47 13.77 -7.20 -1.32
CA PRO A 47 14.77 -8.02 -0.64
C PRO A 47 16.22 -7.59 -0.90
N LEU A 48 16.47 -6.93 -2.04
CA LEU A 48 17.79 -6.40 -2.41
C LEU A 48 18.06 -4.99 -1.86
N ASN A 49 17.21 -4.50 -0.93
CA ASN A 49 17.25 -3.15 -0.36
C ASN A 49 17.02 -2.00 -1.36
N ASP A 50 16.60 -2.28 -2.59
CA ASP A 50 16.10 -1.24 -3.49
C ASP A 50 14.83 -0.60 -2.90
N VAL A 51 14.76 0.73 -2.96
CA VAL A 51 13.65 1.53 -2.44
C VAL A 51 12.72 1.92 -3.59
N PHE A 52 11.42 1.75 -3.38
CA PHE A 52 10.38 2.05 -4.36
C PHE A 52 9.28 2.91 -3.76
N GLU A 53 8.60 3.66 -4.61
CA GLU A 53 7.37 4.38 -4.29
C GLU A 53 6.26 4.00 -5.25
N ALA A 54 5.04 3.83 -4.72
CA ALA A 54 3.85 3.59 -5.53
C ALA A 54 2.64 4.33 -4.96
N ARG A 55 1.71 4.68 -5.84
CA ARG A 55 0.43 5.29 -5.50
C ARG A 55 -0.66 4.23 -5.53
N ILE A 56 -1.32 3.99 -4.40
CA ILE A 56 -2.43 3.05 -4.30
C ILE A 56 -3.74 3.86 -4.20
N PRO A 57 -4.66 3.72 -5.17
CA PRO A 57 -5.91 4.46 -5.14
C PRO A 57 -6.89 3.87 -4.13
N PHE A 58 -7.73 4.71 -3.54
CA PHE A 58 -8.95 4.24 -2.91
C PHE A 58 -9.92 3.71 -3.97
N PRO A 59 -10.80 2.74 -3.64
CA PRO A 59 -11.82 2.28 -4.56
C PRO A 59 -12.79 3.38 -5.01
N ARG A 60 -12.96 4.42 -4.19
CA ARG A 60 -13.77 5.61 -4.45
C ARG A 60 -13.14 6.82 -3.77
N GLU A 61 -13.43 8.02 -4.29
CA GLU A 61 -13.02 9.26 -3.65
C GLU A 61 -13.61 9.38 -2.23
N VAL A 62 -12.78 9.81 -1.27
CA VAL A 62 -13.17 10.02 0.13
C VAL A 62 -13.25 11.51 0.46
N THR A 63 -14.23 11.91 1.27
CA THR A 63 -14.51 13.33 1.56
C THR A 63 -13.93 13.82 2.89
N ASP A 64 -13.56 12.91 3.79
CA ASP A 64 -13.09 13.23 5.14
C ASP A 64 -12.17 12.13 5.71
N GLU A 65 -11.54 12.40 6.85
CA GLU A 65 -10.63 11.46 7.51
C GLU A 65 -11.32 10.15 7.90
N LYS A 66 -12.60 10.21 8.30
CA LYS A 66 -13.36 9.01 8.68
C LYS A 66 -13.58 8.10 7.46
N GLY A 67 -13.90 8.69 6.31
CA GLY A 67 -14.01 8.01 5.02
C GLY A 67 -12.68 7.41 4.57
N ALA A 68 -11.56 8.11 4.77
CA ALA A 68 -10.23 7.60 4.49
C ALA A 68 -9.88 6.38 5.38
N LYS A 69 -10.13 6.47 6.70
CA LYS A 69 -9.95 5.35 7.65
C LYS A 69 -10.85 4.15 7.31
N SER A 70 -12.12 4.41 6.99
CA SER A 70 -13.06 3.36 6.58
C SER A 70 -12.59 2.67 5.31
N SER A 71 -12.16 3.43 4.30
CA SER A 71 -11.67 2.88 3.03
C SER A 71 -10.40 2.06 3.23
N PHE A 72 -9.46 2.56 4.04
CA PHE A 72 -8.26 1.83 4.44
C PHE A 72 -8.63 0.48 5.09
N ASN A 73 -9.54 0.47 6.06
CA ASN A 73 -9.95 -0.76 6.74
C ASN A 73 -10.62 -1.78 5.79
N CYS A 74 -11.48 -1.31 4.88
CA CYS A 74 -12.08 -2.17 3.85
C CYS A 74 -11.02 -2.78 2.93
N MET A 75 -10.02 -1.99 2.54
CA MET A 75 -8.89 -2.48 1.76
C MET A 75 -8.05 -3.49 2.55
N SER A 76 -7.79 -3.25 3.85
CA SER A 76 -7.08 -4.19 4.73
C SER A 76 -7.76 -5.56 4.77
N GLN A 77 -9.07 -5.56 4.98
CA GLN A 77 -9.88 -6.77 5.00
C GLN A 77 -9.81 -7.51 3.66
N PHE A 78 -10.04 -6.81 2.55
CA PHE A 78 -10.02 -7.42 1.23
C PHE A 78 -8.64 -7.97 0.87
N ALA A 79 -7.57 -7.23 1.15
CA ALA A 79 -6.20 -7.69 0.91
C ALA A 79 -5.88 -8.94 1.74
N TRP A 80 -6.36 -9.03 2.98
CA TRP A 80 -6.23 -10.22 3.81
C TRP A 80 -6.98 -11.42 3.23
N GLU A 81 -8.20 -11.22 2.73
CA GLU A 81 -8.99 -12.28 2.09
C GLU A 81 -8.29 -12.82 0.82
N VAL A 82 -7.71 -11.94 0.01
CA VAL A 82 -6.92 -12.33 -1.16
C VAL A 82 -5.66 -13.07 -0.75
N GLU A 83 -4.91 -12.57 0.24
CA GLU A 83 -3.70 -13.23 0.77
C GLU A 83 -3.99 -14.64 1.28
N LYS A 84 -5.15 -14.87 1.91
CA LYS A 84 -5.58 -16.17 2.43
C LYS A 84 -6.27 -17.06 1.39
N ASN A 85 -6.36 -16.62 0.14
CA ASN A 85 -7.07 -17.30 -0.95
C ASN A 85 -8.57 -17.53 -0.66
N PHE A 86 -9.19 -16.68 0.15
CA PHE A 86 -10.65 -16.67 0.32
C PHE A 86 -11.34 -15.97 -0.84
N HIS A 87 -10.71 -14.96 -1.43
CA HIS A 87 -11.18 -14.23 -2.61
C HIS A 87 -10.09 -14.14 -3.70
N GLY A 88 -10.51 -14.08 -4.97
CA GLY A 88 -9.62 -13.83 -6.10
C GLY A 88 -9.18 -12.36 -6.16
N ALA A 89 -8.00 -12.11 -6.72
CA ALA A 89 -7.51 -10.76 -6.99
C ALA A 89 -8.17 -10.17 -8.27
N ASP A 90 -9.49 -9.99 -8.24
CA ASP A 90 -10.29 -9.55 -9.39
C ASP A 90 -10.26 -8.01 -9.54
N PHE A 91 -9.07 -7.43 -9.61
CA PHE A 91 -8.85 -6.00 -9.81
C PHE A 91 -7.52 -5.75 -10.53
N GLU A 92 -7.38 -4.58 -11.16
CA GLU A 92 -6.12 -4.20 -11.80
C GLU A 92 -5.10 -3.73 -10.76
N LYS A 93 -3.95 -4.41 -10.69
CA LYS A 93 -2.84 -3.99 -9.83
C LYS A 93 -2.15 -2.75 -10.36
N VAL A 94 -1.63 -1.94 -9.45
CA VAL A 94 -0.82 -0.75 -9.77
C VAL A 94 0.51 -1.19 -10.38
N LYS A 95 0.72 -0.86 -11.66
CA LYS A 95 1.97 -1.15 -12.39
C LYS A 95 2.99 -0.01 -12.30
N GLN A 96 2.52 1.20 -12.00
CA GLN A 96 3.37 2.38 -11.93
C GLN A 96 4.09 2.42 -10.59
N VAL A 97 5.34 1.97 -10.60
CA VAL A 97 6.23 1.99 -9.45
C VAL A 97 7.46 2.81 -9.81
N LYS A 98 7.85 3.73 -8.92
CA LYS A 98 9.05 4.55 -9.08
C LYS A 98 10.18 3.95 -8.25
N LYS A 99 11.23 3.47 -8.89
CA LYS A 99 12.48 3.12 -8.20
C LYS A 99 13.18 4.40 -7.76
N MET A 100 13.54 4.49 -6.49
CA MET A 100 14.24 5.62 -5.92
C MET A 100 15.74 5.40 -6.04
N GLU A 101 16.45 6.39 -6.59
CA GLU A 101 17.91 6.34 -6.59
C GLU A 101 18.41 6.49 -5.17
N HIS A 102 19.38 5.64 -4.82
CA HIS A 102 20.12 5.77 -3.57
C HIS A 102 20.98 7.03 -3.68
N ARG A 103 20.44 8.19 -3.26
CA ARG A 103 21.28 9.37 -3.01
C ARG A 103 22.13 9.04 -1.80
N GLY A 104 23.33 8.54 -2.05
CA GLY A 104 24.36 8.41 -1.03
C GLY A 104 24.48 9.74 -0.29
N LEU A 105 24.40 9.65 1.04
CA LEU A 105 24.98 10.65 1.93
C LEU A 105 26.48 10.42 1.97
#